data_AF-T1EGZ7-F1
#
_entry.id   AF-T1EGZ7-F1
#
_cell.length_a   1.000
_cell.length_b   1.000
_cell.length_c   1.000
_cell.angle_alpha   90.00
_cell.angle_beta   90.00
_cell.angle_gamma   90.00
#
_symmetry.space_group_name_H-M   'P 1'
#
loop_
_entity.id
_entity.type
_entity.pdbx_description
1 polymer ?
#
loop_
_entity_poly.entity_id
_entity_poly.type
_entity_poly.pdbx_seq_one_letter_code
_entity_poly.pdbx_strand_id
1 'polypeptide(L)'
;SAELSETQLEDQVIACFDIGGEKRLCLAQIIRNILPNFFLNEITAVFTKFYIPSAVCSNAQLNMLKEKDIIPANVLHCGLVTKSDAQRFCSVLLGSRKHQKHVKFNDKVTTLEYKKSKLIRLTSFKVIHKCFGGCQGVFYQKLFHSALSECIECSECRYMFTPQKFVTHFHSTAEYKQTCHWGFDSANWKHYLKL
;
A
#
# COMPACT_ATOMS: atom_id res chain seq x y z
N SER A 1 -17.39 -22.63 -3.67
CA SER A 1 -17.91 -21.31 -3.26
C SER A 1 -16.74 -20.49 -2.77
N ALA A 2 -16.62 -19.22 -3.15
CA ALA A 2 -15.56 -18.36 -2.61
C ALA A 2 -15.92 -17.95 -1.17
N GLU A 3 -15.09 -18.31 -0.20
CA GLU A 3 -15.33 -17.99 1.21
C GLU A 3 -14.97 -16.53 1.52
N LEU A 4 -15.74 -15.92 2.44
CA LEU A 4 -15.46 -14.58 2.93
C LEU A 4 -14.32 -14.66 3.94
N SER A 5 -13.27 -13.86 3.71
CA SER A 5 -12.11 -13.74 4.57
C SER A 5 -11.67 -12.28 4.66
N GLU A 6 -10.59 -12.01 5.37
CA GLU A 6 -10.05 -10.66 5.54
C GLU A 6 -8.59 -10.57 5.11
N THR A 7 -8.12 -9.34 4.86
CA THR A 7 -6.72 -9.03 4.62
C THR A 7 -6.36 -7.60 5.01
N GLN A 8 -5.08 -7.34 5.25
CA GLN A 8 -4.56 -6.01 5.56
C GLN A 8 -4.29 -5.20 4.29
N LEU A 9 -4.68 -3.92 4.30
CA LEU A 9 -4.39 -2.92 3.27
C LEU A 9 -4.28 -1.53 3.91
N GLU A 10 -3.15 -0.84 3.74
CA GLU A 10 -2.90 0.50 4.33
C GLU A 10 -3.28 0.59 5.83
N ASP A 11 -2.84 -0.39 6.62
CA ASP A 11 -3.12 -0.50 8.07
C ASP A 11 -4.62 -0.68 8.43
N GLN A 12 -5.45 -1.10 7.46
CA GLN A 12 -6.88 -1.42 7.64
C GLN A 12 -7.19 -2.88 7.29
N VAL A 13 -8.12 -3.48 8.05
CA VAL A 13 -8.69 -4.80 7.74
C VAL A 13 -9.80 -4.63 6.70
N ILE A 14 -9.64 -5.30 5.56
CA ILE A 14 -10.58 -5.25 4.43
C ILE A 14 -11.09 -6.65 4.13
N ALA A 15 -12.41 -6.77 3.99
CA ALA A 15 -13.08 -7.99 3.62
C ALA A 15 -12.80 -8.37 2.16
N CYS A 16 -12.63 -9.66 1.91
CA CYS A 16 -12.24 -10.18 0.61
C CYS A 16 -12.72 -11.62 0.37
N PHE A 17 -12.72 -12.01 -0.89
CA PHE A 17 -12.97 -13.37 -1.33
C PHE A 17 -11.73 -13.93 -2.03
N ASP A 18 -11.38 -15.19 -1.78
CA ASP A 18 -10.34 -15.86 -2.57
C ASP A 18 -10.94 -16.39 -3.88
N ILE A 19 -10.47 -15.85 -5.01
CA ILE A 19 -10.99 -16.18 -6.34
C ILE A 19 -9.81 -16.43 -7.27
N GLY A 20 -9.51 -17.70 -7.51
CA GLY A 20 -8.40 -18.10 -8.39
C GLY A 20 -7.02 -17.90 -7.77
N GLY A 21 -6.89 -18.01 -6.45
CA GLY A 21 -5.62 -17.86 -5.73
C GLY A 21 -5.21 -16.41 -5.48
N GLU A 22 -6.09 -15.44 -5.77
CA GLU A 22 -5.88 -14.04 -5.45
C GLU A 22 -7.08 -13.50 -4.65
N LYS A 23 -6.77 -12.79 -3.56
CA LYS A 23 -7.77 -12.11 -2.74
C LYS A 23 -8.38 -10.95 -3.53
N ARG A 24 -9.71 -10.93 -3.64
CA ARG A 24 -10.48 -9.82 -4.20
C ARG A 24 -11.25 -9.08 -3.11
N LEU A 25 -10.86 -7.83 -2.87
CA LEU A 25 -11.28 -6.99 -1.76
C LEU A 25 -12.53 -6.18 -2.11
N CYS A 26 -13.36 -5.92 -1.10
CA CYS A 26 -14.54 -5.06 -1.20
C CYS A 26 -14.14 -3.62 -1.53
N LEU A 27 -14.40 -3.16 -2.75
CA LEU A 27 -14.05 -1.82 -3.20
C LEU A 27 -14.77 -0.73 -2.39
N ALA A 28 -16.04 -0.94 -2.04
CA ALA A 28 -16.81 0.01 -1.25
C ALA A 28 -16.20 0.24 0.14
N GLN A 29 -15.65 -0.82 0.77
CA GLN A 29 -14.98 -0.72 2.05
C GLN A 29 -13.63 0.02 1.93
N ILE A 30 -12.86 -0.21 0.87
CA ILE A 30 -11.61 0.52 0.60
C ILE A 30 -11.88 2.01 0.46
N ILE A 31 -12.86 2.38 -0.36
CA ILE A 31 -13.21 3.80 -0.59
C ILE A 31 -13.63 4.47 0.73
N ARG A 32 -14.42 3.78 1.55
CA ARG A 32 -14.92 4.29 2.83
C ARG A 32 -13.82 4.43 3.88
N ASN A 33 -12.96 3.42 4.03
CA ASN A 33 -12.04 3.35 5.18
C ASN A 33 -10.66 3.91 4.86
N ILE A 34 -10.16 3.75 3.63
CA ILE A 34 -8.79 4.11 3.24
C ILE A 34 -8.78 5.40 2.43
N LEU A 35 -9.80 5.64 1.61
CA LEU A 35 -9.89 6.79 0.71
C LEU A 35 -11.05 7.76 1.01
N PRO A 36 -11.44 8.02 2.28
CA PRO A 36 -12.64 8.82 2.59
C PRO A 36 -12.58 10.27 2.09
N ASN A 37 -11.36 10.78 1.85
CA ASN A 37 -11.13 12.16 1.43
C ASN A 37 -10.86 12.31 -0.08
N PHE A 38 -11.09 11.25 -0.87
CA PHE A 38 -10.91 11.28 -2.33
C PHE A 38 -12.26 11.29 -3.02
N PHE A 39 -12.38 12.12 -4.05
CA PHE A 39 -13.56 12.14 -4.89
C PHE A 39 -13.55 10.94 -5.86
N LEU A 40 -14.74 10.45 -6.21
CA LEU A 40 -14.88 9.29 -7.11
C LEU A 40 -14.25 9.50 -8.50
N ASN A 41 -14.18 10.74 -8.98
CA ASN A 41 -13.49 11.07 -10.23
C ASN A 41 -11.96 10.91 -10.11
N GLU A 42 -11.35 11.26 -8.97
CA GLU A 42 -9.92 11.01 -8.71
C GLU A 42 -9.63 9.50 -8.72
N ILE A 43 -10.48 8.72 -8.06
CA ILE A 43 -10.35 7.26 -7.98
C ILE A 43 -10.53 6.64 -9.38
N THR A 44 -11.59 7.03 -10.10
CA THR A 44 -11.85 6.56 -11.46
C THR A 44 -10.72 6.89 -12.41
N ALA A 45 -10.11 8.09 -12.31
CA ALA A 45 -8.98 8.46 -13.14
C ALA A 45 -7.76 7.55 -12.92
N VAL A 46 -7.51 7.13 -11.68
CA VAL A 46 -6.45 6.15 -11.36
C VAL A 46 -6.80 4.77 -11.94
N PHE A 47 -8.05 4.32 -11.81
CA PHE A 47 -8.48 3.05 -12.40
C PHE A 47 -8.27 3.01 -13.91
N THR A 48 -8.64 4.09 -14.61
CA THR A 48 -8.41 4.23 -16.05
C THR A 48 -6.93 4.28 -16.39
N LYS A 49 -6.13 5.10 -15.68
CA LYS A 49 -4.69 5.27 -15.94
C LYS A 49 -3.90 3.97 -15.80
N PHE A 50 -4.27 3.13 -14.84
CA PHE A 50 -3.54 1.89 -14.51
C PHE A 50 -4.26 0.61 -14.96
N TYR A 51 -5.32 0.73 -15.76
CA TYR A 51 -6.12 -0.38 -16.29
C TYR A 51 -6.56 -1.37 -15.19
N ILE A 52 -7.06 -0.85 -14.07
CA ILE A 52 -7.43 -1.66 -12.91
C ILE A 52 -8.84 -2.24 -13.13
N PRO A 53 -8.99 -3.57 -13.25
CA PRO A 53 -10.29 -4.20 -13.40
C PRO A 53 -11.04 -4.22 -12.06
N SER A 54 -12.34 -3.95 -12.11
CA SER A 54 -13.26 -4.24 -11.00
C SER A 54 -14.26 -5.31 -11.42
N ALA A 55 -14.29 -6.43 -10.70
CA ALA A 55 -15.32 -7.45 -10.88
C ALA A 55 -16.57 -7.07 -10.08
N VAL A 56 -17.76 -7.36 -10.60
CA VAL A 56 -19.00 -7.18 -9.84
C VAL A 56 -19.20 -8.40 -8.94
N CYS A 57 -19.57 -8.19 -7.68
CA CYS A 57 -19.95 -9.27 -6.77
C CYS A 57 -21.09 -10.11 -7.36
N SER A 58 -21.03 -11.44 -7.18
CA SER A 58 -22.22 -12.27 -7.33
C SER A 58 -23.25 -11.97 -6.22
N ASN A 59 -24.51 -12.36 -6.41
CA ASN A 59 -25.55 -12.19 -5.39
C ASN A 59 -25.17 -12.87 -4.05
N ALA A 60 -24.54 -14.05 -4.11
CA ALA A 60 -24.06 -14.75 -2.92
C ALA A 60 -22.99 -13.94 -2.18
N GLN A 61 -21.98 -13.42 -2.90
CA GLN A 61 -20.95 -12.57 -2.31
C GLN A 61 -21.53 -11.28 -1.72
N LEU A 62 -22.47 -10.65 -2.42
CA LEU A 62 -23.13 -9.43 -1.97
C LEU A 62 -23.89 -9.67 -0.66
N ASN A 63 -24.63 -10.78 -0.57
CA ASN A 63 -25.36 -11.16 0.65
C ASN A 63 -24.41 -11.40 1.82
N MET A 64 -23.31 -12.12 1.61
CA MET A 64 -22.31 -12.35 2.66
C MET A 64 -21.70 -11.03 3.19
N LEU A 65 -21.46 -10.05 2.31
CA LEU A 65 -20.98 -8.72 2.72
C LEU A 65 -22.02 -7.94 3.53
N LYS A 66 -23.32 -8.08 3.19
CA LYS A 66 -24.43 -7.44 3.91
C LYS A 66 -24.66 -8.08 5.28
N GLU A 67 -24.67 -9.41 5.35
CA GLU A 67 -24.84 -10.17 6.60
C GLU A 67 -23.74 -9.89 7.64
N LYS A 68 -22.57 -9.44 7.19
CA LYS A 68 -21.44 -9.05 8.05
C LYS A 68 -21.32 -7.54 8.25
N ASP A 69 -22.32 -6.76 7.84
CA ASP A 69 -22.37 -5.29 7.95
C ASP A 69 -21.17 -4.56 7.30
N ILE A 70 -20.48 -5.20 6.35
CA ILE A 70 -19.38 -4.58 5.60
C ILE A 70 -19.93 -3.51 4.65
N ILE A 71 -21.08 -3.80 4.04
CA ILE A 71 -21.83 -2.88 3.18
C ILE A 71 -23.30 -2.75 3.64
N PRO A 72 -23.94 -1.60 3.43
CA PRO A 72 -25.36 -1.42 3.76
C PRO A 72 -26.29 -2.40 3.03
N ALA A 73 -27.39 -2.80 3.67
CA ALA A 73 -28.35 -3.76 3.13
C ALA A 73 -29.01 -3.33 1.81
N ASN A 74 -29.16 -2.01 1.59
CA ASN A 74 -29.76 -1.43 0.38
C ASN A 74 -28.80 -1.36 -0.83
N VAL A 75 -27.53 -1.73 -0.68
CA VAL A 75 -26.57 -1.74 -1.80
C VAL A 75 -26.97 -2.80 -2.83
N LEU A 76 -27.16 -2.38 -4.08
CA LEU A 76 -27.54 -3.28 -5.18
C LEU A 76 -26.33 -3.93 -5.85
N HIS A 77 -25.19 -3.25 -5.88
CA HIS A 77 -23.96 -3.72 -6.51
C HIS A 77 -22.74 -3.33 -5.67
N CYS A 78 -21.75 -4.22 -5.62
CA CYS A 78 -20.45 -3.95 -5.03
C CYS A 78 -19.36 -4.42 -6.00
N GLY A 79 -18.33 -3.60 -6.17
CA GLY A 79 -17.13 -3.98 -6.91
C GLY A 79 -16.16 -4.76 -6.01
N LEU A 80 -15.41 -5.66 -6.63
CA LEU A 80 -14.27 -6.35 -6.07
C LEU A 80 -13.02 -6.03 -6.90
N VAL A 81 -11.92 -5.76 -6.22
CA VAL A 81 -10.61 -5.47 -6.81
C VAL A 81 -9.56 -6.40 -6.24
N THR A 82 -8.59 -6.82 -7.05
CA THR A 82 -7.51 -7.69 -6.56
C THR A 82 -6.71 -6.99 -5.46
N LYS A 83 -6.12 -7.75 -4.52
CA LYS A 83 -5.27 -7.17 -3.47
C LYS A 83 -4.10 -6.38 -4.08
N SER A 84 -3.51 -6.93 -5.13
CA SER A 84 -2.39 -6.32 -5.86
C SER A 84 -2.78 -4.96 -6.46
N ASP A 85 -3.97 -4.88 -7.09
CA ASP A 85 -4.46 -3.62 -7.66
C ASP A 85 -4.91 -2.64 -6.57
N ALA A 86 -5.46 -3.14 -5.47
CA ALA A 86 -5.80 -2.32 -4.31
C ALA A 86 -4.59 -1.61 -3.71
N GLN A 87 -3.48 -2.33 -3.53
CA GLN A 87 -2.21 -1.75 -3.07
C GLN A 87 -1.68 -0.70 -4.07
N ARG A 88 -1.84 -0.96 -5.37
CA ARG A 88 -1.45 -0.05 -6.45
C ARG A 88 -2.23 1.27 -6.47
N PHE A 89 -3.56 1.26 -6.50
CA PHE A 89 -4.29 2.52 -6.58
C PHE A 89 -4.22 3.30 -5.25
N CYS A 90 -4.16 2.58 -4.11
CA CYS A 90 -3.99 3.22 -2.82
C CYS A 90 -2.62 3.91 -2.73
N SER A 91 -1.53 3.28 -3.18
CA SER A 91 -0.20 3.90 -3.15
C SER A 91 -0.12 5.16 -4.02
N VAL A 92 -0.76 5.17 -5.20
CA VAL A 92 -0.86 6.37 -6.06
C VAL A 92 -1.63 7.50 -5.37
N LEU A 93 -2.86 7.20 -4.92
CA LEU A 93 -3.76 8.20 -4.35
C LEU A 93 -3.19 8.78 -3.05
N LEU A 94 -2.75 7.90 -2.15
CA LEU A 94 -2.19 8.30 -0.86
C LEU A 94 -0.80 8.89 -1.01
N GLY A 95 0.06 8.38 -1.90
CA GLY A 95 1.40 8.90 -2.15
C GLY A 95 1.40 10.35 -2.62
N SER A 96 0.42 10.72 -3.45
CA SER A 96 0.20 12.10 -3.92
C SER A 96 -0.08 13.08 -2.77
N ARG A 97 -0.71 12.62 -1.68
CA ARG A 97 -1.03 13.45 -0.49
C ARG A 97 -0.04 13.29 0.66
N LYS A 98 0.68 12.16 0.75
CA LYS A 98 1.65 11.84 1.82
C LYS A 98 2.87 12.77 1.83
N HIS A 99 3.23 13.40 0.70
CA HIS A 99 4.31 14.39 0.65
C HIS A 99 4.08 15.63 1.54
N GLN A 100 2.85 15.87 2.00
CA GLN A 100 2.50 16.99 2.87
C GLN A 100 2.52 16.67 4.37
N LYS A 101 2.52 15.38 4.77
CA LYS A 101 2.39 14.96 6.18
C LYS A 101 3.61 14.25 6.75
N HIS A 102 4.47 13.68 5.91
CA HIS A 102 5.70 13.08 6.41
C HIS A 102 6.68 14.19 6.81
N VAL A 103 7.23 14.05 8.01
CA VAL A 103 8.32 14.88 8.48
C VAL A 103 9.53 14.46 7.68
N LYS A 104 10.14 15.39 6.92
CA LYS A 104 11.47 15.14 6.35
C LYS A 104 12.34 14.73 7.52
N PHE A 105 13.20 13.74 7.38
CA PHE A 105 14.07 13.32 8.47
C PHE A 105 14.79 14.51 9.16
N ASN A 106 14.91 15.66 8.46
CA ASN A 106 15.41 16.93 8.99
C ASN A 106 14.43 17.84 9.78
N ASP A 107 13.10 17.71 9.71
CA ASP A 107 12.20 18.85 9.97
C ASP A 107 11.39 18.82 11.29
N LYS A 108 11.27 17.72 12.05
CA LYS A 108 10.70 17.76 13.41
C LYS A 108 11.39 16.80 14.36
N VAL A 109 11.76 17.38 15.52
CA VAL A 109 12.26 16.77 16.76
C VAL A 109 13.76 16.51 16.79
N THR A 110 14.46 17.47 17.40
CA THR A 110 15.77 17.34 18.04
C THR A 110 16.97 17.04 17.14
N THR A 111 17.77 18.08 16.98
CA THR A 111 19.23 18.13 16.89
C THR A 111 20.00 17.21 17.88
N LEU A 112 19.41 16.21 18.55
CA LEU A 112 19.96 15.70 19.81
C LEU A 112 20.26 14.20 19.95
N GLU A 113 19.91 13.25 19.05
CA GLU A 113 20.38 11.85 19.19
C GLU A 113 20.87 11.10 17.91
N TYR A 114 20.51 11.50 16.68
CA TYR A 114 20.78 10.62 15.51
C TYR A 114 21.65 11.19 14.37
N LYS A 115 22.11 12.45 14.48
CA LYS A 115 23.45 12.76 13.95
C LYS A 115 24.55 11.99 14.74
N LYS A 116 24.20 11.23 15.79
CA LYS A 116 24.99 11.02 17.01
C LYS A 116 25.51 9.59 17.28
N SER A 117 25.49 8.65 16.33
CA SER A 117 26.58 7.65 16.34
C SER A 117 26.99 7.19 14.95
N LYS A 118 28.32 7.17 14.72
CA LYS A 118 28.97 6.47 13.60
C LYS A 118 28.45 5.02 13.46
N LEU A 119 28.06 4.40 14.58
CA LEU A 119 27.52 3.05 14.70
C LEU A 119 26.27 2.80 13.84
N ILE A 120 25.36 3.76 13.80
CA ILE A 120 24.13 3.68 13.02
C ILE A 120 24.42 3.60 11.51
N ARG A 121 25.37 4.42 11.03
CA ARG A 121 25.78 4.43 9.62
C ARG A 121 26.54 3.16 9.27
N LEU A 122 27.30 2.61 10.22
CA LEU A 122 28.03 1.34 10.06
C LEU A 122 27.10 0.13 9.92
N THR A 123 25.86 0.20 10.43
CA THR A 123 24.83 -0.85 10.29
C THR A 123 23.70 -0.39 9.38
N SER A 124 24.05 0.29 8.28
CA SER A 124 23.10 0.68 7.25
C SER A 124 23.58 0.20 5.89
N PHE A 125 22.64 -0.15 5.02
CA PHE A 125 22.93 -0.61 3.67
C PHE A 125 21.89 -0.07 2.69
N LYS A 126 22.29 0.04 1.42
CA LYS A 126 21.40 0.48 0.36
C LYS A 126 20.36 -0.61 0.10
N VAL A 127 19.14 -0.18 -0.19
CA VAL A 127 18.06 -1.06 -0.60
C VAL A 127 17.35 -0.49 -1.81
N ILE A 128 16.90 -1.37 -2.69
CA ILE A 128 16.18 -1.03 -3.92
C ILE A 128 15.00 -1.98 -4.06
N HIS A 129 13.83 -1.47 -4.45
CA HIS A 129 12.74 -2.30 -4.98
C HIS A 129 12.36 -1.84 -6.38
N LYS A 130 11.72 -2.72 -7.15
CA LYS A 130 11.25 -2.44 -8.52
C LYS A 130 9.71 -2.37 -8.63
N CYS A 131 9.00 -2.46 -7.51
CA CYS A 131 7.54 -2.41 -7.48
C CYS A 131 7.07 -1.00 -7.87
N PHE A 132 6.01 -0.92 -8.69
CA PHE A 132 5.28 0.33 -8.99
C PHE A 132 6.11 1.49 -9.56
N GLY A 133 7.24 1.21 -10.20
CA GLY A 133 8.18 2.23 -10.71
C GLY A 133 9.49 2.29 -9.94
N GLY A 134 9.58 1.55 -8.83
CA GLY A 134 10.78 1.37 -8.04
C GLY A 134 11.16 2.58 -7.19
N CYS A 135 12.01 2.31 -6.20
CA CYS A 135 12.63 3.33 -5.37
C CYS A 135 13.92 2.80 -4.77
N GLN A 136 14.80 3.73 -4.42
CA GLN A 136 16.06 3.46 -3.72
C GLN A 136 16.05 4.13 -2.35
N GLY A 137 16.69 3.50 -1.38
CA GLY A 137 16.76 4.00 -0.01
C GLY A 137 17.91 3.41 0.78
N VAL A 138 17.96 3.76 2.05
CA VAL A 138 18.92 3.26 3.03
C VAL A 138 18.16 2.59 4.16
N PHE A 139 18.45 1.32 4.41
CA PHE A 139 17.90 0.57 5.53
C PHE A 139 18.78 0.74 6.76
N TYR A 140 18.20 1.19 7.88
CA TYR A 140 18.88 1.34 9.16
C TYR A 140 18.54 0.17 10.08
N GLN A 141 19.44 -0.82 10.16
CA GLN A 141 19.19 -2.06 10.90
C GLN A 141 18.85 -1.80 12.38
N LYS A 142 19.46 -0.79 12.99
CA LYS A 142 19.23 -0.44 14.41
C LYS A 142 17.85 0.15 14.70
N LEU A 143 17.17 0.69 13.69
CA LEU A 143 15.81 1.22 13.84
C LEU A 143 14.74 0.14 13.62
N PHE A 144 15.12 -1.02 13.09
CA PHE A 144 14.19 -2.10 12.78
C PHE A 144 13.92 -2.95 14.03
N HIS A 145 12.87 -2.58 14.77
CA HIS A 145 12.37 -3.35 15.91
C HIS A 145 11.15 -4.22 15.56
N SER A 146 10.38 -3.80 14.56
CA SER A 146 9.20 -4.52 14.06
C SER A 146 8.89 -4.13 12.61
N ALA A 147 7.95 -4.82 11.95
CA ALA A 147 7.48 -4.47 10.60
C ALA A 147 6.84 -3.06 10.51
N LEU A 148 6.45 -2.48 11.64
CA LEU A 148 5.89 -1.13 11.75
C LEU A 148 6.97 -0.06 12.01
N SER A 149 8.23 -0.46 12.22
CA SER A 149 9.32 0.49 12.44
C SER A 149 9.64 1.26 11.17
N GLU A 150 9.66 2.58 11.26
CA GLU A 150 10.16 3.44 10.19
C GLU A 150 11.68 3.38 10.16
N CYS A 151 12.23 2.49 9.31
CA CYS A 151 13.66 2.17 9.29
C CYS A 151 14.30 2.30 7.91
N ILE A 152 13.53 2.68 6.87
CA ILE A 152 14.05 2.90 5.52
C ILE A 152 13.88 4.36 5.17
N GLU A 153 15.00 5.04 4.88
CA GLU A 153 14.97 6.40 4.35
C GLU A 153 15.01 6.37 2.83
N CYS A 154 14.07 7.04 2.17
CA CYS A 154 14.11 7.20 0.72
C CYS A 154 15.26 8.13 0.29
N SER A 155 16.01 7.73 -0.75
CA SER A 155 17.13 8.52 -1.27
C SER A 155 16.69 9.83 -1.93
N GLU A 156 15.46 9.89 -2.45
CA GLU A 156 14.93 11.06 -3.16
C GLU A 156 14.23 12.05 -2.21
N CYS A 157 13.16 11.62 -1.52
CA CYS A 157 12.39 12.53 -0.65
C CYS A 157 12.90 12.65 0.80
N ARG A 158 13.83 11.78 1.22
CA ARG A 158 14.41 11.78 2.58
C ARG A 158 13.37 11.56 3.69
N TYR A 159 12.21 10.99 3.34
CA TYR A 159 11.22 10.52 4.32
C TYR A 159 11.55 9.12 4.80
N MET A 160 11.18 8.86 6.05
CA MET A 160 11.27 7.54 6.67
C MET A 160 10.02 6.73 6.38
N PHE A 161 10.20 5.44 6.12
CA PHE A 161 9.14 4.51 5.80
C PHE A 161 9.33 3.21 6.58
N THR A 162 8.21 2.56 6.89
CA THR A 162 8.22 1.14 7.23
C THR A 162 8.60 0.32 5.99
N PRO A 163 9.14 -0.89 6.13
CA PRO A 163 9.49 -1.72 4.98
C PRO A 163 8.30 -1.98 4.04
N GLN A 164 7.10 -2.20 4.60
CA GLN A 164 5.88 -2.40 3.81
C GLN A 164 5.50 -1.13 3.03
N LYS A 165 5.60 0.05 3.64
CA LYS A 165 5.29 1.32 2.96
C LYS A 165 6.34 1.66 1.90
N PHE A 166 7.63 1.37 2.18
CA PHE A 166 8.71 1.64 1.25
C PHE A 166 8.57 0.85 -0.06
N VAL A 167 8.22 -0.45 -0.02
CA VAL A 167 8.03 -1.25 -1.26
C VAL A 167 6.83 -0.80 -2.11
N THR A 168 5.97 0.05 -1.56
CA THR A 168 4.86 0.68 -2.30
C THR A 168 5.13 2.13 -2.72
N HIS A 169 6.26 2.70 -2.27
CA HIS A 169 6.64 4.09 -2.50
C HIS A 169 7.39 4.25 -3.82
N PHE A 170 7.11 5.31 -4.57
CA PHE A 170 7.78 5.62 -5.83
C PHE A 170 7.61 7.11 -6.15
N HIS A 171 8.55 7.65 -6.94
CA HIS A 171 8.53 9.06 -7.37
C HIS A 171 8.13 9.23 -8.84
N SER A 172 8.28 8.18 -9.64
CA SER A 172 7.93 8.19 -11.06
C SER A 172 7.10 6.98 -11.42
N THR A 173 6.03 7.20 -12.20
CA THR A 173 5.22 6.12 -12.78
C THR A 173 5.70 5.73 -14.19
N ALA A 174 6.86 6.20 -14.64
CA ALA A 174 7.35 5.95 -16.00
C ALA A 174 7.66 4.45 -16.24
N GLU A 175 8.23 3.78 -15.25
CA GLU A 175 8.59 2.35 -15.33
C GLU A 175 7.44 1.41 -14.94
N TYR A 176 6.27 1.96 -14.59
CA TYR A 176 5.11 1.22 -14.08
C TYR A 176 4.62 0.13 -15.04
N LYS A 177 4.76 0.36 -16.34
CA LYS A 177 4.26 -0.52 -17.41
C LYS A 177 5.10 -1.80 -17.61
N GLN A 178 6.26 -1.92 -16.97
CA GLN A 178 7.22 -3.00 -17.26
C GLN A 178 7.19 -4.16 -16.25
N THR A 179 6.32 -4.14 -15.24
CA THR A 179 6.29 -5.17 -14.19
C THR A 179 4.91 -5.81 -14.06
N CYS A 180 4.89 -7.15 -14.01
CA CYS A 180 3.69 -7.89 -13.60
C CYS A 180 3.57 -7.75 -12.08
N HIS A 181 2.46 -7.19 -11.61
CA HIS A 181 2.22 -6.99 -10.18
C HIS A 181 1.24 -8.02 -9.60
N TRP A 182 0.88 -9.05 -10.37
CA TRP A 182 0.01 -10.12 -9.90
C TRP A 182 0.58 -10.78 -8.65
N GLY A 183 -0.24 -10.96 -7.63
CA GLY A 183 0.19 -11.53 -6.35
C GLY A 183 1.13 -10.62 -5.53
N PHE A 184 1.22 -9.33 -5.86
CA PHE A 184 1.95 -8.38 -5.01
C PHE A 184 1.24 -8.25 -3.65
N ASP A 185 2.02 -8.36 -2.58
CA ASP A 185 1.56 -8.14 -1.22
C ASP A 185 2.63 -7.44 -0.40
N SER A 186 2.45 -6.16 -0.08
CA SER A 186 3.40 -5.37 0.71
C SER A 186 3.83 -6.03 2.04
N ALA A 187 3.01 -6.92 2.63
CA ALA A 187 3.40 -7.70 3.80
C ALA A 187 4.64 -8.58 3.57
N ASN A 188 4.86 -9.00 2.31
CA ASN A 188 5.97 -9.81 1.82
C ASN A 188 7.19 -8.97 1.38
N TRP A 189 7.33 -7.75 1.89
CA TRP A 189 8.37 -6.76 1.53
C TRP A 189 9.80 -7.32 1.39
N LYS A 190 10.17 -8.33 2.18
CA LYS A 190 11.49 -8.98 2.13
C LYS A 190 11.81 -9.57 0.75
N HIS A 191 10.80 -10.03 0.01
CA HIS A 191 10.97 -10.57 -1.33
C HIS A 191 11.17 -9.49 -2.40
N TYR A 192 10.82 -8.24 -2.08
CA TYR A 192 10.88 -7.12 -3.03
C TYR A 192 12.09 -6.21 -2.81
N LEU A 193 12.69 -6.22 -1.61
CA LEU A 193 13.92 -5.49 -1.33
C LEU A 193 15.15 -6.24 -1.85
N LYS A 194 15.96 -5.53 -2.64
CA LYS A 194 17.29 -5.94 -3.10
C LYS A 194 18.34 -5.09 -2.41
N LEU A 195 19.47 -5.71 -2.05
CA LEU A 195 20.65 -5.07 -1.46
C LEU A 195 21.57 -4.50 -2.54
#